data_AF-A0A1H1J0T8-F1
#
_entry.id   AF-A0A1H1J0T8-F1
#
_cell.length_a   1.000
_cell.length_b   1.000
_cell.length_c   1.000
_cell.angle_alpha   90.00
_cell.angle_beta   90.00
_cell.angle_gamma   90.00
#
_symmetry.space_group_name_H-M   'P 1'
#
loop_
_entity.id
_entity.type
_entity.pdbx_description
1 polymer ?
#
loop_
_entity_poly.entity_id
_entity_poly.type
_entity_poly.pdbx_seq_one_letter_code
_entity_poly.pdbx_strand_id
1 'polypeptide(L)' 'MKKHLPSGSDRKPPMAGAERTISVRMNESDLRFIDRWIVQQPGLKLSRPDAVRQLIAEALARK' A
#
# COMPACT_ATOMS: atom_id res chain seq x y z
N MET A 1 -24.93 -4.37 -41.78
CA MET A 1 -24.19 -3.15 -41.37
C MET A 1 -24.96 -2.55 -40.20
N LYS A 2 -24.47 -2.26 -38.99
CA LYS A 2 -23.12 -1.99 -38.46
C LYS A 2 -23.02 -2.64 -37.05
N LYS A 3 -21.87 -3.24 -36.72
CA LYS A 3 -21.51 -3.66 -35.36
C LYS A 3 -20.92 -2.44 -34.65
N HIS A 4 -21.44 -2.06 -33.48
CA HIS A 4 -20.83 -1.04 -32.62
C HIS A 4 -20.22 -1.72 -31.39
N LEU A 5 -18.89 -1.68 -31.30
CA LEU A 5 -18.08 -1.99 -30.11
C LEU A 5 -16.91 -0.97 -30.10
N PRO A 6 -16.27 -0.74 -28.95
CA PRO A 6 -16.50 0.35 -28.02
C PRO A 6 -15.50 1.51 -28.25
N SER A 7 -15.97 2.75 -28.17
CA SER A 7 -15.12 3.93 -28.32
C SER A 7 -14.46 4.29 -26.98
N GLY A 8 -13.13 4.17 -26.95
CA GLY A 8 -12.25 5.16 -26.32
C GLY A 8 -12.23 5.26 -24.80
N SER A 9 -11.23 4.60 -24.20
CA SER A 9 -10.27 5.22 -23.28
C SER A 9 -10.77 6.32 -22.33
N ASP A 10 -11.56 5.98 -21.30
CA ASP A 10 -11.66 6.79 -20.08
C ASP A 10 -10.45 6.56 -19.17
N ARG A 11 -9.24 6.58 -19.75
CA ARG A 11 -7.99 6.54 -18.97
C ARG A 11 -7.69 7.96 -18.54
N LYS A 12 -8.45 8.44 -17.56
CA LYS A 12 -8.07 9.61 -16.78
C LYS A 12 -6.64 9.34 -16.27
N PRO A 13 -5.64 10.20 -16.56
CA PRO A 13 -4.29 9.98 -16.03
C PRO A 13 -4.39 9.92 -14.50
N PRO A 14 -3.70 8.97 -13.84
CA PRO A 14 -3.76 8.87 -12.39
C PRO A 14 -3.29 10.20 -11.81
N MET A 15 -4.17 10.87 -11.08
CA MET A 15 -3.88 12.12 -10.40
C MET A 15 -2.60 11.91 -9.57
N ALA A 16 -1.57 12.71 -9.83
CA ALA A 16 -0.36 12.69 -9.02
C ALA A 16 -0.77 12.99 -7.57
N GLY A 17 -0.53 12.04 -6.67
CA GLY A 17 -1.00 12.12 -5.28
C GLY A 17 -2.23 11.27 -4.93
N ALA A 18 -2.78 10.49 -5.86
CA ALA A 18 -3.83 9.52 -5.50
C ALA A 18 -3.24 8.39 -4.64
N GLU A 19 -3.75 8.23 -3.40
CA GLU A 19 -3.46 7.06 -2.58
C GLU A 19 -3.84 5.80 -3.36
N ARG A 20 -2.84 4.97 -3.66
CA ARG A 20 -3.05 3.68 -4.31
C ARG A 20 -3.20 2.62 -3.24
N THR A 21 -4.34 1.96 -3.23
CA THR A 21 -4.52 0.75 -2.44
C THR A 21 -3.77 -0.38 -3.12
N ILE A 22 -2.89 -1.04 -2.37
CA ILE A 22 -2.19 -2.25 -2.80
C ILE A 22 -2.55 -3.40 -1.87
N SER A 23 -2.77 -4.57 -2.43
CA SER A 23 -2.94 -5.80 -1.66
C SER A 23 -1.61 -6.54 -1.60
N VAL A 24 -1.11 -6.77 -0.39
CA VAL A 24 0.15 -7.49 -0.16
C VAL A 24 -0.18 -8.83 0.50
N ARG A 25 0.39 -9.91 -0.04
CA ARG A 25 0.32 -11.23 0.60
C ARG A 25 1.58 -11.44 1.43
N MET A 26 1.41 -11.81 2.69
CA MET A 26 2.49 -12.05 3.65
C MET A 26 2.19 -13.32 4.43
N ASN A 27 3.22 -13.98 4.95
CA ASN A 27 3.03 -15.11 5.83
C ASN A 27 2.53 -14.65 7.20
N GLU A 28 1.83 -15.52 7.91
CA GLU A 28 1.28 -15.19 9.24
C GLU A 28 2.39 -14.79 10.23
N SER A 29 3.55 -15.46 10.17
CA SER A 29 4.70 -15.12 11.01
C SER A 29 5.19 -13.69 10.81
N ASP A 30 5.18 -13.20 9.58
CA ASP A 30 5.61 -11.83 9.25
C ASP A 30 4.58 -10.81 9.75
N LEU A 31 3.29 -11.12 9.63
CA LEU A 31 2.21 -10.29 10.18
C LEU A 31 2.31 -10.19 11.71
N ARG A 32 2.59 -11.31 12.40
CA ARG A 32 2.81 -11.32 13.85
C ARG A 32 4.06 -10.55 14.25
N PHE A 33 5.10 -10.56 13.43
CA PHE A 33 6.28 -9.73 13.65
C PHE A 33 5.92 -8.24 13.60
N ILE A 34 5.18 -7.81 12.57
CA ILE A 34 4.71 -6.43 12.42
C ILE A 34 3.85 -6.02 13.62
N ASP A 35 2.92 -6.88 14.06
CA ASP A 35 2.08 -6.59 15.23
C ASP A 35 2.89 -6.37 16.51
N ARG A 36 3.90 -7.22 16.75
CA ARG A 36 4.79 -7.06 17.91
C ARG A 36 5.60 -5.79 17.81
N TRP A 37 6.11 -5.46 16.62
CA TRP A 37 6.85 -4.23 16.38
C TRP A 37 5.99 -2.99 16.63
N ILE A 38 4.71 -2.99 16.22
CA ILE A 38 3.76 -1.89 16.47
C ILE A 38 3.58 -1.66 17.97
N VAL A 39 3.36 -2.73 18.76
CA VAL A 39 3.20 -2.64 20.22
C VAL A 39 4.45 -2.03 20.89
N GLN A 40 5.63 -2.22 20.30
CA GLN A 40 6.89 -1.68 20.79
C GLN A 40 7.14 -0.21 20.40
N GLN A 41 6.25 0.45 19.65
CA GLN A 41 6.39 1.87 19.30
C GLN A 41 5.72 2.76 20.37
N PRO A 42 6.47 3.33 21.34
CA PRO A 42 5.88 4.17 22.38
C PRO A 42 5.31 5.46 21.78
N GLY A 43 4.05 5.77 22.10
CA GLY A 43 3.40 7.03 21.72
C GLY A 43 2.82 7.08 20.30
N LEU A 44 3.08 6.08 19.46
CA LEU A 44 2.58 6.00 18.09
C LEU A 44 1.50 4.93 17.96
N LYS A 45 0.24 5.34 17.80
CA LYS A 45 -0.85 4.43 17.40
C LYS A 45 -0.77 4.15 15.91
N LEU A 46 0.13 3.26 15.51
CA LEU A 46 0.27 2.84 14.12
C LEU A 46 -0.75 1.75 13.78
N SER A 47 -1.44 1.93 12.66
CA SER A 47 -2.15 0.82 12.02
C SER A 47 -1.15 -0.11 11.32
N ARG A 48 -1.52 -1.36 11.04
CA ARG A 48 -0.69 -2.28 10.23
C ARG A 48 -0.22 -1.68 8.90
N PRO A 49 -1.08 -1.10 8.05
CA PRO A 49 -0.61 -0.52 6.80
C PRO A 49 0.33 0.68 7.02
N ASP A 50 0.13 1.50 8.06
CA ASP A 50 1.04 2.59 8.39
C ASP A 50 2.41 2.08 8.85
N ALA A 51 2.43 1.04 9.69
CA ALA A 51 3.66 0.38 10.11
C ALA A 51 4.44 -0.18 8.91
N VAL A 52 3.76 -0.85 7.98
CA VAL A 52 4.39 -1.35 6.74
C VAL A 52 4.94 -0.21 5.90
N ARG A 53 4.18 0.89 5.72
CA ARG A 53 4.65 2.08 5.00
C ARG A 53 5.92 2.65 5.65
N GLN A 54 5.96 2.75 6.99
CA GLN A 54 7.10 3.27 7.73
C GLN A 54 8.34 2.37 7.59
N LEU A 55 8.18 1.05 7.74
CA LEU A 55 9.28 0.09 7.57
C LEU A 55 9.87 0.14 6.16
N ILE A 56 9.02 0.26 5.13
CA ILE A 56 9.47 0.41 3.74
C ILE A 56 10.20 1.75 3.56
N ALA A 57 9.65 2.84 4.07
CA ALA A 57 10.28 4.16 3.98
C ALA A 57 11.66 4.18 4.64
N GLU A 58 11.80 3.57 5.82
CA GLU A 58 13.08 3.45 6.52
C GLU A 58 14.08 2.59 5.73
N ALA A 59 13.64 1.45 5.17
CA ALA A 59 14.50 0.60 4.35
C ALA A 59 15.01 1.31 3.08
N LEU A 60 14.16 2.12 2.45
CA LEU A 60 14.53 2.91 1.27
C LEU A 60 15.48 4.06 1.61
N ALA A 61 15.32 4.70 2.77
CA ALA A 61 16.15 5.82 3.21
C ALA A 61 17.58 5.39 3.61
N ARG A 62 17.80 4.11 3.94
CA ARG A 62 19.11 3.55 4.30
C ARG A 62 20.00 3.19 3.10
N LYS A 63 19.53 3.42 1.86
CA LYS A 63 20.20 3.09 0.60
C LYS A 63 20.90 4.30 0.00
#